data_AF-A0A2D6X9U8-F1
#
_entry.id   AF-A0A2D6X9U8-F1
#
_cell.length_a   1.000
_cell.length_b   1.000
_cell.length_c   1.000
_cell.angle_alpha   90.00
_cell.angle_beta   90.00
_cell.angle_gamma   90.00
#
_symmetry.space_group_name_H-M   'P 1'
#
loop_
_entity.id
_entity.type
_entity.pdbx_description
1 polymer ?
#
loop_
_entity_poly.entity_id
_entity_poly.type
_entity_poly.pdbx_seq_one_letter_code
_entity_poly.pdbx_strand_id
1 'polypeptide(L)'
;MPKFGTDYTKSAIDLKNPLEVRDLLLAYGKAEAEANAAREAHEAAIIDMPTFQAMRRAEASMEAAHANVKTGIEKCGSLQDIPEGLYALKQGRQSVTYNPGMVRETMPQFAEAVIVETVDQAKIHGLVKGGLIDDTTLERIEVRTDLAPAYIIGLATVPKAVTDEPN
;
A
#
# COMPACT_ATOMS: atom_id res chain seq x y z
N MET A 1 47.36 4.48 -6.13
CA MET A 1 47.45 3.05 -6.49
C MET A 1 46.04 2.50 -6.60
N PRO A 2 45.62 1.88 -7.71
CA PRO A 2 44.28 1.34 -7.80
C PRO A 2 44.17 0.10 -6.90
N LYS A 3 43.20 0.08 -6.00
CA LYS A 3 42.85 -1.11 -5.20
C LYS A 3 42.25 -2.13 -6.17
N PHE A 4 42.91 -3.27 -6.28
CA PHE A 4 42.43 -4.45 -6.99
C PHE A 4 40.99 -4.76 -6.56
N GLY A 5 40.09 -4.93 -7.54
CA GLY A 5 38.78 -5.50 -7.29
C GLY A 5 38.91 -6.89 -6.68
N THR A 6 37.97 -7.27 -5.83
CA THR A 6 37.94 -8.59 -5.18
C THR A 6 38.12 -9.68 -6.23
N ASP A 7 39.18 -10.49 -6.10
CA ASP A 7 39.47 -11.55 -7.05
C ASP A 7 38.57 -12.77 -6.77
N TYR A 8 37.45 -12.83 -7.50
CA TYR A 8 36.48 -13.91 -7.43
C TYR A 8 36.90 -15.17 -8.20
N THR A 9 38.12 -15.24 -8.76
CA THR A 9 38.56 -16.45 -9.50
C THR A 9 38.52 -17.69 -8.62
N LYS A 10 38.83 -17.62 -7.32
CA LYS A 10 38.68 -18.77 -6.40
C LYS A 10 37.23 -19.20 -6.22
N SER A 11 36.29 -18.26 -6.12
CA SER A 11 34.84 -18.54 -6.02
C SER A 11 34.28 -19.11 -7.33
N ALA A 12 34.86 -18.75 -8.48
CA ALA A 12 34.50 -19.30 -9.78
C ALA A 12 35.09 -20.71 -10.02
N ILE A 13 36.24 -21.04 -9.43
CA ILE A 13 36.91 -22.33 -9.57
C ILE A 13 36.27 -23.42 -8.70
N ASP A 14 35.68 -23.06 -7.55
CA ASP A 14 35.01 -24.00 -6.62
C ASP A 14 33.49 -24.15 -6.87
N LEU A 15 33.00 -23.78 -8.07
CA LEU A 15 31.65 -24.07 -8.54
C LEU A 15 31.48 -25.56 -8.89
N LYS A 16 31.83 -26.46 -7.98
CA LYS A 16 31.38 -27.85 -8.03
C LYS A 16 29.93 -27.87 -7.57
N ASN A 17 29.02 -27.41 -8.43
CA ASN A 17 27.59 -27.54 -8.23
C ASN A 17 27.29 -29.03 -7.99
N PRO A 18 26.97 -29.46 -6.76
CA PRO A 18 26.74 -30.87 -6.48
C PRO A 18 25.61 -31.33 -7.39
N LEU A 19 25.79 -32.46 -8.08
CA LEU A 19 24.79 -32.96 -9.03
C LEU A 19 23.41 -33.08 -8.36
N GLU A 20 23.40 -33.47 -7.09
CA GLU A 20 22.22 -33.53 -6.22
C GLU A 20 21.51 -32.17 -6.08
N VAL A 21 22.24 -31.08 -5.88
CA VAL A 21 21.66 -29.73 -5.76
C VAL A 21 21.13 -29.24 -7.10
N ARG A 22 21.84 -29.54 -8.20
CA ARG A 22 21.36 -29.22 -9.55
C ARG A 22 20.07 -29.97 -9.87
N ASP A 23 20.00 -31.25 -9.54
CA ASP A 23 18.84 -32.08 -9.84
C ASP A 23 17.63 -31.67 -8.98
N LEU A 24 17.86 -31.25 -7.72
CA LEU A 24 16.82 -30.62 -6.87
C LEU A 24 16.32 -29.28 -7.44
N LEU A 25 17.22 -28.43 -7.95
CA LEU A 25 16.83 -27.17 -8.59
C LEU A 25 16.01 -27.39 -9.86
N LEU A 26 16.34 -28.40 -10.67
CA LEU A 26 15.57 -28.78 -11.85
C LEU A 26 14.18 -29.32 -11.47
N ALA A 27 14.10 -30.14 -10.43
CA ALA A 27 12.83 -30.64 -9.91
C ALA A 27 11.95 -29.51 -9.36
N TYR A 28 12.54 -28.56 -8.63
CA TYR A 28 11.86 -27.37 -8.13
C TYR A 28 11.31 -26.52 -9.27
N GLY A 29 12.15 -26.20 -10.27
CA GLY A 29 11.71 -25.39 -11.42
C GLY A 29 10.59 -26.04 -12.23
N LYS A 30 10.59 -27.38 -12.35
CA LYS A 30 9.49 -28.10 -12.99
C LYS A 30 8.18 -28.01 -12.18
N ALA A 31 8.26 -28.19 -10.86
CA ALA A 31 7.09 -28.09 -9.99
C ALA A 31 6.51 -26.66 -9.96
N GLU A 32 7.37 -25.64 -10.01
CA GLU A 32 6.95 -24.23 -10.10
C GLU A 32 6.24 -23.94 -11.43
N ALA A 33 6.76 -24.45 -12.55
CA ALA A 33 6.11 -24.33 -13.85
C ALA A 33 4.73 -25.01 -13.88
N GLU A 34 4.61 -26.21 -13.31
CA GLU A 34 3.33 -26.93 -13.19
C GLU A 34 2.33 -26.17 -12.31
N ALA A 35 2.79 -25.59 -11.20
CA ALA A 35 1.95 -24.79 -10.30
C ALA A 35 1.44 -23.50 -10.97
N ASN A 36 2.30 -22.82 -11.74
CA ASN A 36 1.90 -21.63 -12.49
C ASN A 36 0.87 -21.97 -13.59
N ALA A 37 1.09 -23.05 -14.35
CA ALA A 37 0.14 -23.51 -15.35
C ALA A 37 -1.23 -23.88 -14.73
N ALA A 38 -1.23 -24.51 -13.55
CA ALA A 38 -2.46 -24.81 -12.82
C ALA A 38 -3.19 -23.54 -12.33
N ARG A 39 -2.45 -22.52 -11.89
CA ARG A 39 -3.02 -21.22 -11.48
C ARG A 39 -3.64 -20.49 -12.67
N GLU A 40 -2.93 -20.43 -13.80
CA GLU A 40 -3.45 -19.83 -15.04
C GLU A 40 -4.71 -20.55 -15.53
N ALA A 41 -4.71 -21.89 -15.51
CA ALA A 41 -5.89 -22.69 -15.87
C ALA A 41 -7.08 -22.46 -14.94
N HIS A 42 -6.84 -22.29 -13.64
CA HIS A 42 -7.87 -21.98 -12.65
C HIS A 42 -8.44 -20.57 -12.82
N GLU A 43 -7.59 -19.57 -13.05
CA GLU A 43 -8.04 -18.21 -13.35
C GLU A 43 -8.85 -18.15 -14.65
N ALA A 44 -8.40 -18.84 -15.71
CA ALA A 44 -9.14 -18.97 -16.96
C ALA A 44 -10.51 -19.65 -16.76
N ALA A 45 -10.57 -20.70 -15.94
CA ALA A 45 -11.83 -21.41 -15.63
C ALA A 45 -12.83 -20.56 -14.83
N ILE A 46 -12.35 -19.61 -14.01
CA ILE A 46 -13.22 -18.71 -13.23
C ILE A 46 -13.74 -17.54 -14.08
N ILE A 47 -12.97 -17.08 -15.08
CA ILE A 47 -13.34 -15.94 -15.93
C ILE A 47 -14.65 -16.17 -16.70
N ASP A 48 -14.96 -17.41 -17.07
CA ASP A 48 -16.20 -17.78 -17.77
C ASP A 48 -17.35 -18.18 -16.84
N MET A 49 -17.15 -18.15 -15.52
CA MET A 49 -18.26 -18.33 -14.60
C MET A 49 -19.23 -17.14 -14.72
N PRO A 50 -20.52 -17.37 -15.03
CA PRO A 50 -21.50 -16.28 -15.17
C PRO A 50 -21.57 -15.39 -13.92
N THR A 51 -21.34 -15.97 -12.74
CA THR A 51 -21.26 -15.28 -11.46
C THR A 51 -20.07 -14.32 -11.36
N PHE A 52 -18.88 -14.73 -11.80
CA PHE A 52 -17.69 -13.89 -11.80
C PHE A 52 -17.82 -12.72 -12.79
N GLN A 53 -18.36 -12.97 -13.99
CA GLN A 53 -18.63 -11.90 -14.96
C GLN A 53 -19.69 -10.92 -14.46
N ALA A 54 -20.76 -11.41 -13.81
CA ALA A 54 -21.78 -10.56 -13.21
C ALA A 54 -21.20 -9.70 -12.08
N MET A 55 -20.34 -10.27 -11.23
CA MET A 55 -19.65 -9.55 -10.16
C MET A 55 -18.73 -8.47 -10.72
N ARG A 56 -17.88 -8.80 -11.70
CA ARG A 56 -16.99 -7.83 -12.36
C ARG A 56 -17.75 -6.70 -13.04
N ARG A 57 -18.91 -6.98 -13.66
CA ARG A 57 -19.79 -5.94 -14.22
C ARG A 57 -20.39 -5.05 -13.14
N ALA A 58 -20.80 -5.62 -12.01
CA ALA A 58 -21.33 -4.86 -10.88
C ALA A 58 -20.26 -3.95 -10.28
N GLU A 59 -19.04 -4.44 -10.06
CA GLU A 59 -17.90 -3.65 -9.58
C GLU A 59 -17.57 -2.49 -10.53
N ALA A 60 -17.43 -2.76 -11.83
CA ALA A 60 -17.20 -1.71 -12.83
C ALA A 60 -18.32 -0.67 -12.84
N SER A 61 -19.59 -1.10 -12.66
CA SER A 61 -20.73 -0.19 -12.60
C SER A 61 -20.69 0.67 -11.33
N MET A 62 -20.28 0.10 -10.19
CA MET A 62 -20.12 0.83 -8.93
C MET A 62 -18.99 1.87 -9.04
N GLU A 63 -17.85 1.52 -9.63
CA GLU A 63 -16.74 2.46 -9.85
C GLU A 63 -17.15 3.63 -10.76
N ALA A 64 -17.87 3.34 -11.84
CA ALA A 64 -18.40 4.37 -12.74
C ALA A 64 -19.40 5.29 -12.03
N ALA A 65 -20.32 4.74 -11.24
CA ALA A 65 -21.27 5.50 -10.44
C ALA A 65 -20.54 6.40 -9.41
N HIS A 66 -19.52 5.86 -8.74
CA HIS A 66 -18.71 6.62 -7.78
C HIS A 66 -17.97 7.79 -8.44
N ALA A 67 -17.36 7.59 -9.62
CA ALA A 67 -16.73 8.66 -10.39
C ALA A 67 -17.72 9.76 -10.81
N ASN A 68 -18.94 9.36 -11.19
CA ASN A 68 -20.02 10.29 -11.54
C ASN A 68 -20.50 11.09 -10.33
N VAL A 69 -20.65 10.46 -9.16
CA VAL A 69 -20.98 11.15 -7.90
C VAL A 69 -19.91 12.20 -7.58
N LYS A 70 -18.63 11.85 -7.64
CA LYS A 70 -17.53 12.79 -7.43
C LYS A 70 -17.60 13.98 -8.39
N THR A 71 -17.85 13.71 -9.66
CA THR A 71 -17.99 14.76 -10.70
C THR A 71 -19.21 15.65 -10.44
N GLY A 72 -20.32 15.07 -9.97
CA GLY A 72 -21.52 15.80 -9.55
C GLY A 72 -21.25 16.70 -8.35
N ILE A 73 -20.55 16.22 -7.34
CA ILE A 73 -20.14 17.01 -6.17
C ILE A 73 -19.27 18.20 -6.59
N GLU A 74 -18.30 17.98 -7.50
CA GLU A 74 -17.43 19.05 -8.00
C GLU A 74 -18.20 20.14 -8.76
N LYS A 75 -19.24 19.78 -9.51
CA LYS A 75 -20.04 20.72 -10.30
C LYS A 75 -21.13 21.42 -9.49
N CYS A 76 -21.80 20.69 -8.62
CA CYS A 76 -23.06 21.11 -7.99
C CYS A 76 -22.93 21.36 -6.47
N GLY A 77 -21.82 20.99 -5.85
CA GLY A 77 -21.63 21.10 -4.40
C GLY A 77 -21.99 19.82 -3.64
N SER A 78 -21.89 19.89 -2.32
CA SER A 78 -22.14 18.74 -1.43
C SER A 78 -23.63 18.50 -1.19
N LEU A 79 -24.03 17.25 -0.97
CA LEU A 79 -25.39 16.85 -0.60
C LEU A 79 -25.43 16.25 0.81
N GLN A 80 -26.46 16.59 1.57
CA GLN A 80 -26.80 15.93 2.83
C GLN A 80 -28.32 15.83 2.95
N ASP A 81 -28.85 14.61 2.90
CA ASP A 81 -30.24 14.26 3.13
C ASP A 81 -30.34 13.39 4.39
N ILE A 82 -30.80 14.00 5.48
CA ILE A 82 -30.88 13.36 6.80
C ILE A 82 -32.02 12.33 6.86
N PRO A 83 -33.25 12.63 6.37
CA PRO A 83 -34.32 11.63 6.28
C PRO A 83 -33.94 10.35 5.53
N GLU A 84 -33.26 10.49 4.38
CA GLU A 84 -32.88 9.33 3.55
C GLU A 84 -31.51 8.72 3.92
N GLY A 85 -30.78 9.36 4.84
CA GLY A 85 -29.45 8.93 5.26
C GLY A 85 -28.39 9.05 4.15
N LEU A 86 -28.61 9.91 3.16
CA LEU A 86 -27.71 10.11 2.02
C LEU A 86 -26.76 11.28 2.29
N TYR A 87 -25.47 11.07 2.10
CA TYR A 87 -24.48 12.13 2.22
C TYR A 87 -23.40 11.98 1.15
N ALA A 88 -23.06 13.11 0.52
CA ALA A 88 -22.06 13.21 -0.53
C ALA A 88 -21.30 14.53 -0.32
N LEU A 89 -20.30 14.51 0.55
CA LEU A 89 -19.62 15.71 1.03
C LEU A 89 -18.22 15.85 0.40
N LYS A 90 -17.91 17.02 -0.16
CA LYS A 90 -16.55 17.41 -0.51
C LYS A 90 -15.84 17.93 0.73
N GLN A 91 -15.22 17.04 1.51
CA GLN A 91 -14.35 17.47 2.59
C GLN A 91 -12.97 17.81 2.03
N GLY A 92 -12.63 19.10 2.04
CA GLY A 92 -11.25 19.51 1.85
C GLY A 92 -10.44 19.06 3.06
N ARG A 93 -9.49 18.13 2.87
CA ARG A 93 -8.46 17.89 3.88
C ARG A 93 -7.51 19.09 3.85
N GLN A 94 -7.84 20.15 4.59
CA GLN A 94 -6.84 21.16 4.92
C GLN A 94 -5.90 20.54 5.95
N SER A 95 -4.91 19.79 5.48
CA SER A 95 -3.71 19.53 6.25
C SER A 95 -2.97 20.85 6.37
N VAL A 96 -3.16 21.54 7.50
CA VAL A 96 -2.37 22.73 7.83
C VAL A 96 -0.94 22.24 8.05
N THR A 97 -0.04 22.61 7.15
CA THR A 97 1.38 22.29 7.27
C THR A 97 2.07 23.41 8.02
N TYR A 98 2.54 23.12 9.23
CA TYR A 98 3.33 24.05 10.02
C TYR A 98 4.80 23.95 9.64
N ASN A 99 5.52 25.07 9.57
CA ASN A 99 6.97 25.06 9.34
C ASN A 99 7.70 24.71 10.66
N PRO A 100 8.41 23.57 10.74
CA PRO A 100 9.09 23.15 11.97
C PRO A 100 10.14 24.17 12.47
N GLY A 101 10.81 24.89 11.56
CA GLY A 101 11.77 25.94 11.92
C GLY A 101 11.10 27.08 12.68
N MET A 102 9.95 27.55 12.20
CA MET A 102 9.17 28.59 12.89
C MET A 102 8.61 28.11 14.22
N VAL A 103 8.23 26.83 14.33
CA VAL A 103 7.75 26.25 15.59
C VAL A 103 8.87 26.21 16.64
N ARG A 104 10.10 25.84 16.24
CA ARG A 104 11.28 25.89 17.11
C ARG A 104 11.62 27.31 17.56
N GLU A 105 11.46 28.31 16.69
CA GLU A 105 11.74 29.71 17.01
C GLU A 105 10.67 30.31 17.93
N THR A 106 9.39 30.03 17.66
CA THR A 106 8.26 30.69 18.35
C THR A 106 7.88 30.00 19.67
N MET A 107 8.03 28.67 19.74
CA MET A 107 7.59 27.85 20.88
C MET A 107 8.64 26.78 21.25
N PRO A 108 9.90 27.18 21.55
CA PRO A 108 11.00 26.25 21.76
C PRO A 108 10.74 25.21 22.84
N GLN A 109 10.05 25.59 23.92
CA GLN A 109 9.73 24.70 25.05
C GLN A 109 8.73 23.59 24.70
N PHE A 110 7.99 23.74 23.59
CA PHE A 110 7.02 22.73 23.12
C PHE A 110 7.48 22.05 21.83
N ALA A 111 8.58 22.51 21.23
CA ALA A 111 9.04 22.05 19.93
C ALA A 111 9.31 20.53 19.90
N GLU A 112 9.92 19.98 20.96
CA GLU A 112 10.17 18.54 21.08
C GLU A 112 8.88 17.71 21.18
N ALA A 113 7.80 18.28 21.69
CA ALA A 113 6.53 17.58 21.86
C ALA A 113 5.65 17.60 20.61
N VAL A 114 5.84 18.57 19.71
CA VAL A 114 4.97 18.80 18.54
C VAL A 114 5.65 18.55 17.20
N ILE A 115 6.98 18.40 17.17
CA ILE A 115 7.74 18.09 15.96
C ILE A 115 8.19 16.64 16.02
N VAL A 116 7.77 15.85 15.03
CA VAL A 116 8.28 14.50 14.81
C VAL A 116 9.17 14.52 13.58
N GLU A 117 10.46 14.25 13.75
CA GLU A 117 11.41 14.12 12.65
C GLU A 117 11.57 12.64 12.29
N THR A 118 11.28 12.30 11.04
CA THR A 118 11.41 10.94 10.52
C THR A 118 12.48 10.89 9.45
N VAL A 119 13.23 9.79 9.41
CA VAL A 119 14.22 9.53 8.36
C VAL A 119 13.58 8.64 7.29
N ASP A 120 13.82 8.96 6.02
CA ASP A 120 13.35 8.15 4.89
C ASP A 120 14.07 6.80 4.85
N GLN A 121 13.34 5.74 5.19
CA GLN A 121 13.84 4.38 5.25
C GLN A 121 14.39 3.88 3.91
N ALA A 122 13.76 4.26 2.79
CA ALA A 122 14.19 3.81 1.46
C ALA A 122 15.57 4.38 1.11
N LYS A 123 15.82 5.64 1.49
CA LYS A 123 17.13 6.28 1.28
C LYS A 123 18.20 5.69 2.18
N ILE A 124 17.89 5.43 3.45
CA ILE A 124 18.83 4.76 4.37
C ILE A 124 19.20 3.38 3.85
N HIS A 125 18.23 2.56 3.43
CA HIS A 125 18.50 1.25 2.83
C HIS A 125 19.34 1.37 1.54
N GLY A 126 19.15 2.44 0.75
CA GLY A 126 19.98 2.73 -0.41
C GLY A 126 21.45 2.99 -0.05
N LEU A 127 21.71 3.72 1.03
CA LEU A 127 23.06 4.01 1.52
C LEU A 127 23.77 2.76 2.05
N VAL A 128 23.03 1.89 2.75
CA VAL A 128 23.53 0.58 3.21
C VAL A 128 23.89 -0.31 2.03
N LYS A 129 22.98 -0.44 1.05
CA LYS A 129 23.24 -1.20 -0.19
C LYS A 129 24.41 -0.65 -1.00
N GLY A 130 24.62 0.67 -0.96
CA GLY A 130 25.76 1.34 -1.59
C GLY A 130 27.08 1.22 -0.83
N GLY A 131 27.09 0.59 0.35
CA GLY A 131 28.28 0.44 1.20
C GLY A 131 28.80 1.75 1.79
N LEU A 132 27.97 2.80 1.82
CA LEU A 132 28.32 4.10 2.40
C LEU A 132 28.09 4.14 3.91
N ILE A 133 27.25 3.23 4.41
CA ILE A 133 26.94 3.03 5.83
C ILE A 133 26.97 1.52 6.07
N ASP A 134 27.53 1.08 7.20
CA ASP A 134 27.57 -0.32 7.62
C ASP A 134 26.34 -0.71 8.47
N ASP A 135 26.04 -2.00 8.51
CA ASP A 135 24.88 -2.54 9.24
C ASP A 135 24.98 -2.25 10.75
N THR A 136 26.20 -2.16 11.28
CA THR A 136 26.46 -1.79 12.69
C THR A 136 26.09 -0.35 13.00
N THR A 137 26.17 0.58 12.04
CA THR A 137 25.67 1.94 12.20
C THR A 137 24.14 1.97 12.13
N LEU A 138 23.53 1.12 11.31
CA LEU A 138 22.06 1.01 11.21
C LEU A 138 21.43 0.51 12.52
N GLU A 139 22.07 -0.45 13.19
CA GLU A 139 21.63 -0.99 14.49
C GLU A 139 21.62 0.05 15.62
N ARG A 140 22.33 1.17 15.47
CA ARG A 140 22.36 2.26 16.45
C ARG A 140 21.25 3.30 16.25
N ILE A 141 20.47 3.17 15.17
CA ILE A 141 19.38 4.10 14.82
C ILE A 141 18.07 3.53 15.38
N GLU A 142 17.43 4.28 16.30
CA GLU A 142 16.15 3.88 16.90
C GLU A 142 15.03 3.93 15.84
N VAL A 143 14.41 2.78 15.56
CA VAL A 143 13.25 2.70 14.65
C VAL A 143 11.97 2.80 15.48
N ARG A 144 11.22 3.90 15.31
CA ARG A 144 9.87 4.06 15.85
C ARG A 144 8.85 3.98 14.73
N THR A 145 7.84 3.13 14.88
CA THR A 145 6.75 2.98 13.91
C THR A 145 5.46 3.45 14.57
N ASP A 146 4.91 4.57 14.10
CA ASP A 146 3.61 5.04 14.58
C ASP A 146 2.47 4.46 13.73
N LEU A 147 1.36 4.14 14.40
CA LEU A 147 0.13 3.66 13.78
C LEU A 147 -0.50 4.76 12.91
N ALA A 148 -0.71 4.47 11.62
CA ALA A 148 -1.39 5.38 10.69
C ALA A 148 -2.92 5.36 10.88
N PRO A 149 -3.63 6.50 10.74
CA PRO A 149 -5.09 6.56 10.87
C PRO A 149 -5.82 5.97 9.65
N ALA A 150 -6.98 5.35 9.91
CA ALA A 150 -7.88 4.76 8.93
C ALA A 150 -9.09 5.67 8.61
N TYR A 151 -9.67 5.51 7.41
CA TYR A 151 -10.87 6.22 6.96
C TYR A 151 -12.10 5.30 6.98
N ILE A 152 -13.28 5.85 7.29
CA ILE A 152 -14.57 5.16 7.30
C ILE A 152 -15.50 5.80 6.27
N ILE A 153 -16.05 5.00 5.36
CA ILE A 153 -17.08 5.38 4.39
C ILE A 153 -18.28 4.46 4.64
N GLY A 154 -19.45 5.03 4.96
CA GLY A 154 -20.66 4.27 5.26
C GLY A 154 -21.71 4.39 4.17
N LEU A 155 -22.16 3.27 3.60
CA LEU A 155 -23.32 3.23 2.71
C LEU A 155 -24.57 2.90 3.54
N ALA A 156 -25.71 3.54 3.24
CA ALA A 156 -26.97 3.20 3.84
C ALA A 156 -27.37 1.77 3.43
N THR A 157 -27.28 0.81 4.36
CA THR A 157 -27.80 -0.54 4.16
C THR A 157 -29.29 -0.54 4.44
N VAL A 158 -30.06 -0.41 3.36
CA VAL A 158 -31.53 -0.53 3.26
C VAL A 158 -32.30 0.62 3.94
N PRO A 159 -33.21 1.32 3.22
CA PRO A 159 -34.06 2.32 3.84
C PRO A 159 -34.92 1.67 4.93
N LYS A 160 -34.97 2.29 6.12
CA LYS A 160 -35.91 1.91 7.19
C LYS A 160 -37.32 1.97 6.60
N ALA A 161 -38.03 0.84 6.61
CA ALA A 161 -39.44 0.82 6.29
C ALA A 161 -40.14 1.83 7.20
N VAL A 162 -40.79 2.82 6.59
CA VAL A 162 -41.69 3.74 7.29
C VAL A 162 -42.84 2.90 7.82
N THR A 163 -42.83 2.59 9.10
CA THR A 163 -43.99 2.04 9.79
C THR A 163 -44.98 3.19 9.95
N ASP A 164 -45.97 3.25 9.08
CA ASP A 164 -47.18 4.04 9.27
C ASP A 164 -47.91 3.50 10.50
N GLU A 165 -47.67 4.10 11.67
CA GLU A 165 -48.59 3.99 12.80
C GLU A 165 -49.58 5.16 12.71
N PRO A 166 -50.89 4.89 12.47
CA PRO A 166 -51.90 5.93 12.54
C PRO A 166 -52.19 6.27 14.00
N ASN A 167 -52.06 7.56 14.35
CA ASN A 167 -52.70 8.14 15.53
C ASN A 167 -54.20 8.32 15.29
#